data_AF-A0AAV5KST1-F1
#
_entry.id   AF-A0AAV5KST1-F1
#
_cell.length_a   1.000
_cell.length_b   1.000
_cell.length_c   1.000
_cell.angle_alpha   90.00
_cell.angle_beta   90.00
_cell.angle_gamma   90.00
#
_symmetry.space_group_name_H-M   'P 1'
#
loop_
_entity.id
_entity.type
_entity.pdbx_description
1 polymer ?
#
loop_
_entity_poly.entity_id
_entity_poly.type
_entity_poly.pdbx_seq_one_letter_code
_entity_poly.pdbx_strand_id
1 'polypeptide(L)'
;MGLKGVVKKGMELGEMAFNKDGGVINWFPGHMAAATRAIRQRLKLSDLVIEVRDARIPLSSAHEELQSHLSAKRRVIALNKKDLANPNILNKWVRYFESCKQDCLPINAHSRSSVRKLLELVEFKLKEVISREPTLLVMVVGVPNVGKSALINSIHQIASSRFPGEEEASHSGSIAWCYSRYCWIQGQVLMFSSLW
;
A
#
# COMPACT_ATOMS: atom_id res chain seq x y z
N MET A 1 69.65 -26.42 17.74
CA MET A 1 69.30 -26.00 19.11
C MET A 1 68.83 -24.55 19.07
N GLY A 2 67.64 -24.26 19.59
CA GLY A 2 67.22 -22.89 19.95
C GLY A 2 65.99 -22.34 19.23
N LEU A 3 64.79 -22.78 19.63
CA LEU A 3 63.52 -22.07 19.41
C LEU A 3 63.55 -20.69 20.11
N LYS A 4 62.99 -19.63 19.50
CA LYS A 4 62.25 -18.57 20.21
C LYS A 4 61.08 -18.07 19.36
N GLY A 5 59.89 -18.16 19.95
CA GLY A 5 58.60 -17.92 19.31
C GLY A 5 58.24 -16.44 19.09
N VAL A 6 57.40 -16.22 18.09
CA VAL A 6 56.76 -14.94 17.78
C VAL A 6 55.44 -14.86 18.54
N VAL A 7 55.38 -14.02 19.57
CA VAL A 7 54.17 -13.70 20.33
C VAL A 7 53.41 -12.60 19.59
N LYS A 8 52.15 -12.87 19.22
CA LYS A 8 51.19 -11.88 18.72
C LYS A 8 50.98 -10.79 19.77
N LYS A 9 51.30 -9.53 19.45
CA LYS A 9 50.94 -8.36 20.27
C LYS A 9 49.65 -7.77 19.70
N GLY A 10 48.66 -7.63 20.58
CA GLY A 10 47.29 -7.25 20.25
C GLY A 10 47.19 -5.87 19.62
N MET A 11 46.19 -5.72 18.75
CA MET A 11 45.71 -4.42 18.27
C MET A 11 45.13 -3.66 19.45
N GLU A 12 45.85 -2.62 19.88
CA GLU A 12 45.39 -1.65 20.86
C GLU A 12 44.26 -0.81 20.24
N LEU A 13 43.24 -0.57 21.07
CA LEU A 13 42.05 0.22 20.79
C LEU A 13 42.41 1.66 20.43
N GLY A 14 42.49 1.94 19.14
CA GLY A 14 42.55 3.29 18.59
C GLY A 14 41.17 3.94 18.59
N GLU A 15 41.05 5.01 19.38
CA GLU A 15 40.26 6.22 19.12
C GLU A 15 38.89 6.03 18.45
N MET A 16 37.84 5.89 19.28
CA MET A 16 36.47 6.13 18.85
C MET A 16 36.25 7.64 18.64
N ALA A 17 36.67 8.14 17.48
CA ALA A 17 36.23 9.44 17.00
C ALA A 17 34.72 9.40 16.75
N PHE A 18 33.94 10.13 17.55
CA PHE A 18 32.56 10.46 17.22
C PHE A 18 32.57 11.29 15.93
N ASN A 19 32.26 10.66 14.79
CA ASN A 19 32.02 11.39 13.55
C ASN A 19 30.87 12.37 13.75
N LYS A 20 31.20 13.66 13.71
CA LYS A 20 30.31 14.81 13.90
C LYS A 20 29.41 15.05 12.68
N ASP A 21 29.60 14.28 11.62
CA ASP A 21 28.71 14.18 10.46
C ASP A 21 27.84 12.95 10.65
N GLY A 22 26.71 13.15 11.33
CA GLY A 22 25.65 12.14 11.44
C GLY A 22 25.10 11.83 10.06
N GLY A 23 25.74 10.91 9.34
CA GLY A 23 25.24 10.37 8.08
C GLY A 23 23.80 9.93 8.28
N VAL A 24 22.95 10.20 7.28
CA VAL A 24 21.52 9.88 7.30
C VAL A 24 21.36 8.43 7.78
N ILE A 25 20.83 8.25 9.00
CA ILE A 25 20.59 6.92 9.57
C ILE A 25 19.56 6.26 8.67
N ASN A 26 20.04 5.43 7.75
CA ASN A 26 19.19 4.70 6.84
C ASN A 26 18.63 3.50 7.60
N TRP A 27 17.49 3.70 8.26
CA TRP A 27 16.75 2.68 8.99
C TRP A 27 16.35 1.47 8.13
N PHE A 28 16.55 1.52 6.80
CA PHE A 28 16.18 0.47 5.86
C PHE A 28 17.25 0.25 4.78
N PRO A 29 18.19 -0.70 4.96
CA PRO A 29 19.25 -0.93 3.99
C PRO A 29 18.67 -1.58 2.72
N GLY A 30 18.73 -0.88 1.58
CA GLY A 30 18.48 -1.37 0.21
C GLY A 30 17.05 -1.84 -0.14
N HIS A 31 16.41 -2.61 0.73
CA HIS A 31 15.14 -3.29 0.49
C HIS A 31 13.95 -2.33 0.38
N MET A 32 13.92 -1.27 1.19
CA MET A 32 12.84 -0.27 1.07
C MET A 32 13.01 0.59 -0.17
N ALA A 33 14.24 0.94 -0.56
CA ALA A 33 14.49 1.62 -1.84
C ALA A 33 14.05 0.74 -3.03
N ALA A 34 14.32 -0.56 -2.98
CA ALA A 34 13.84 -1.51 -3.98
C ALA A 34 12.30 -1.61 -3.98
N ALA A 35 11.67 -1.67 -2.80
CA ALA A 35 10.21 -1.71 -2.67
C ALA A 35 9.55 -0.44 -3.20
N THR A 36 10.07 0.75 -2.86
CA THR A 36 9.56 2.03 -3.39
C THR A 36 9.74 2.09 -4.90
N ARG A 37 10.88 1.64 -5.45
CA ARG A 37 11.08 1.55 -6.91
C ARG A 37 10.07 0.62 -7.57
N ALA A 38 9.82 -0.56 -7.00
CA ALA A 38 8.82 -1.50 -7.49
C ALA A 38 7.39 -0.91 -7.45
N ILE A 39 7.05 -0.21 -6.36
CA ILE A 39 5.78 0.51 -6.25
C ILE A 39 5.66 1.57 -7.35
N ARG A 40 6.71 2.38 -7.58
CA ARG A 40 6.71 3.41 -8.64
C ARG A 40 6.51 2.81 -10.03
N GLN A 41 7.11 1.66 -10.32
CA GLN A 41 6.92 0.98 -11.59
C GLN A 41 5.48 0.50 -11.77
N ARG A 42 4.90 -0.12 -10.73
CA ARG A 42 3.50 -0.61 -10.74
C ARG A 42 2.48 0.53 -10.79
N LEU A 43 2.77 1.66 -10.14
CA LEU A 43 1.95 2.87 -10.19
C LEU A 43 1.76 3.40 -11.63
N LYS A 44 2.76 3.21 -12.52
CA LYS A 44 2.61 3.62 -13.92
C LYS A 44 1.50 2.85 -14.63
N LEU A 45 1.39 1.55 -14.34
CA LEU A 45 0.41 0.64 -14.92
C LEU A 45 -0.99 0.80 -14.30
N SER A 46 -1.10 1.37 -13.09
CA SER A 46 -2.39 1.51 -12.41
C SER A 46 -3.23 2.66 -12.97
N ASP A 47 -4.52 2.41 -13.16
CA ASP A 47 -5.55 3.39 -13.53
C ASP A 47 -6.04 4.18 -12.33
N LEU A 48 -6.10 3.55 -11.16
CA LEU A 48 -6.49 4.18 -9.89
C LEU A 48 -5.69 3.62 -8.72
N VAL A 49 -5.45 4.46 -7.71
CA VAL A 49 -4.77 4.05 -6.48
C VAL A 49 -5.69 4.23 -5.27
N ILE A 50 -5.81 3.19 -4.46
CA ILE A 50 -6.39 3.25 -3.11
C ILE A 50 -5.23 3.45 -2.14
N GLU A 51 -5.11 4.66 -1.60
CA GLU A 51 -4.12 4.98 -0.57
C GLU A 51 -4.72 4.71 0.82
N VAL A 52 -4.28 3.62 1.45
CA VAL A 52 -4.74 3.22 2.79
C VAL A 52 -3.91 3.93 3.85
N ARG A 53 -4.59 4.67 4.73
CA ARG A 53 -4.01 5.38 5.87
C ARG A 53 -4.71 4.98 7.17
N ASP A 54 -4.05 5.20 8.31
CA ASP A 54 -4.68 4.97 9.62
C ASP A 54 -5.53 6.19 10.01
N ALA A 55 -6.82 5.98 10.28
CA ALA A 55 -7.79 7.04 10.57
C ALA A 55 -7.43 7.87 11.82
N ARG A 56 -6.63 7.33 12.73
CA ARG A 56 -6.19 8.03 13.96
C ARG A 56 -5.10 9.05 13.67
N ILE A 57 -4.26 8.79 12.65
CA ILE A 57 -3.12 9.63 12.26
C ILE A 57 -3.03 9.78 10.72
N PRO A 58 -4.02 10.40 10.06
CA PRO A 58 -4.13 10.40 8.59
C PRO A 58 -3.01 11.09 7.83
N LEU A 59 -2.34 12.08 8.43
CA LEU A 59 -1.19 12.74 7.81
C LEU A 59 0.10 11.96 8.06
N SER A 60 0.34 11.52 9.29
CA SER A 60 1.58 10.82 9.67
C SER A 60 1.67 9.41 9.06
N SER A 61 0.54 8.79 8.76
CA SER A 61 0.51 7.48 8.10
C SER A 61 0.56 7.57 6.56
N ALA A 62 0.77 8.76 6.00
CA ALA A 62 1.03 8.96 4.58
C ALA A 62 2.45 8.52 4.22
N HIS A 63 2.64 8.00 3.01
CA HIS A 63 3.98 7.72 2.51
C HIS A 63 4.52 8.92 1.74
N GLU A 64 5.37 9.72 2.39
CA GLU A 64 5.85 11.02 1.89
C GLU A 64 6.55 10.92 0.52
N GLU A 65 7.46 9.96 0.35
CA GLU A 65 8.25 9.76 -0.87
C GLU A 65 7.42 9.42 -2.11
N LEU A 66 6.19 8.92 -1.92
CA LEU A 66 5.26 8.59 -3.00
C LEU A 66 4.22 9.67 -3.26
N GLN A 67 4.07 10.69 -2.41
CA GLN A 67 2.97 11.66 -2.56
C GLN A 67 3.00 12.37 -3.91
N SER A 68 4.18 12.73 -4.42
CA SER A 68 4.34 13.37 -5.74
C SER A 68 3.87 12.49 -6.91
N HIS A 69 4.02 11.17 -6.78
CA HIS A 69 3.60 10.20 -7.79
C HIS A 69 2.10 9.90 -7.67
N LEU A 70 1.61 9.83 -6.44
CA LEU A 70 0.20 9.58 -6.14
C LEU A 70 -0.70 10.76 -6.53
N SER A 71 -0.22 12.00 -6.40
CA SER A 71 -0.97 13.20 -6.79
C SER A 71 -1.22 13.31 -8.29
N ALA A 72 -0.41 12.64 -9.11
CA ALA A 72 -0.55 12.64 -10.57
C ALA A 72 -1.55 11.58 -11.08
N LYS A 73 -2.07 10.71 -10.20
CA LYS A 73 -2.96 9.59 -10.55
C LYS A 73 -4.35 9.80 -9.94
N ARG A 74 -5.36 9.13 -10.51
CA ARG A 74 -6.67 9.02 -9.86
C ARG A 74 -6.46 8.28 -8.54
N ARG A 75 -6.92 8.89 -7.44
CA ARG A 75 -6.64 8.37 -6.10
C ARG A 75 -7.85 8.51 -5.19
N VAL A 76 -8.07 7.48 -4.37
CA VAL A 76 -8.99 7.51 -3.24
C VAL A 76 -8.20 7.22 -1.96
N ILE A 77 -8.32 8.09 -0.96
CA ILE A 77 -7.73 7.90 0.36
C ILE A 77 -8.71 7.10 1.23
N ALA A 78 -8.31 5.92 1.67
CA ALA A 78 -9.07 5.08 2.60
C ALA A 78 -8.54 5.25 4.02
N LEU A 79 -9.27 5.99 4.87
CA LEU A 79 -8.94 6.13 6.29
C LEU A 79 -9.43 4.89 7.05
N ASN A 80 -8.56 3.90 7.18
CA ASN A 80 -8.86 2.62 7.79
C ASN A 80 -8.80 2.66 9.33
N LYS A 81 -9.44 1.67 9.98
CA LYS A 81 -9.59 1.59 11.44
C LYS A 81 -10.42 2.73 12.01
N LYS A 82 -11.45 3.17 11.28
CA LYS A 82 -12.34 4.27 11.74
C LYS A 82 -12.98 4.01 13.10
N ASP A 83 -13.18 2.75 13.46
CA ASP A 83 -13.68 2.27 14.74
C ASP A 83 -12.77 2.60 15.92
N LEU A 84 -11.46 2.75 15.68
CA LEU A 84 -10.47 3.14 16.68
C LEU A 84 -10.24 4.66 16.73
N ALA A 85 -10.82 5.43 15.81
CA ALA A 85 -10.65 6.86 15.73
C ALA A 85 -11.80 7.60 16.43
N ASN A 86 -11.50 8.74 17.05
CA ASN A 86 -12.54 9.61 17.59
C ASN A 86 -13.42 10.16 16.44
N PRO A 87 -14.75 9.96 16.47
CA PRO A 87 -15.64 10.37 15.37
C PRO A 87 -15.59 11.86 15.05
N ASN A 88 -15.45 12.72 16.07
CA ASN A 88 -15.40 14.16 15.87
C ASN A 88 -14.11 14.59 15.17
N ILE A 89 -12.98 13.98 15.53
CA ILE A 89 -11.68 14.24 14.89
C ILE A 89 -11.66 13.66 13.47
N LEU A 90 -12.22 12.46 13.28
CA LEU A 90 -12.33 11.83 11.97
C LEU A 90 -13.12 12.70 10.98
N ASN A 91 -14.25 13.28 11.42
CA ASN A 91 -15.03 14.21 10.61
C ASN A 91 -14.25 15.47 10.24
N LYS A 92 -13.39 15.99 11.14
CA LYS A 92 -12.48 17.09 10.80
C LYS A 92 -11.47 16.68 9.73
N TRP A 93 -10.93 15.47 9.80
CA TRP A 93 -10.02 14.96 8.77
C TRP A 93 -10.70 14.79 7.42
N VAL A 94 -11.94 14.27 7.38
CA VAL A 94 -12.71 14.17 6.13
C VAL A 94 -12.89 15.54 5.50
N ARG A 95 -13.33 16.54 6.28
CA ARG A 95 -13.48 17.94 5.81
C ARG A 95 -12.16 18.54 5.33
N TYR A 96 -11.06 18.23 6.02
CA TYR A 96 -9.73 18.66 5.60
C TYR A 96 -9.38 18.10 4.21
N PHE A 97 -9.51 16.79 4.00
CA PHE A 97 -9.21 16.19 2.69
C PHE A 97 -10.14 16.69 1.58
N GLU A 98 -11.41 16.90 1.89
CA GLU A 98 -12.38 17.50 0.98
C GLU A 98 -11.99 18.93 0.58
N SER A 99 -11.54 19.76 1.52
CA SER A 99 -11.02 21.11 1.25
C SER A 99 -9.76 21.09 0.36
N CYS A 100 -8.96 20.03 0.46
CA CYS A 100 -7.81 19.76 -0.40
C CYS A 100 -8.17 19.12 -1.75
N LYS A 101 -9.47 18.97 -2.06
CA LYS A 101 -9.98 18.28 -3.27
C LYS A 101 -9.47 16.84 -3.40
N GLN A 102 -9.30 16.15 -2.28
CA GLN A 102 -8.88 14.74 -2.23
C GLN A 102 -10.05 13.86 -1.81
N ASP A 103 -10.37 12.85 -2.62
CA ASP A 103 -11.41 11.88 -2.28
C ASP A 103 -10.96 11.05 -1.08
N CYS A 104 -11.71 11.14 0.03
CA CYS A 104 -11.36 10.50 1.29
C CYS A 104 -12.58 9.78 1.86
N LEU A 105 -12.44 8.50 2.20
CA LEU A 105 -13.50 7.69 2.79
C LEU A 105 -13.01 7.00 4.08
N PRO A 106 -13.67 7.25 5.23
CA PRO A 106 -13.43 6.47 6.43
C PRO A 106 -14.02 5.07 6.34
N ILE A 107 -13.18 4.05 6.57
CA ILE A 107 -13.56 2.65 6.50
C ILE A 107 -13.10 1.87 7.72
N ASN A 108 -13.75 0.72 7.93
CA ASN A 108 -13.19 -0.37 8.69
C ASN A 108 -13.01 -1.54 7.71
N ALA A 109 -11.77 -1.97 7.48
CA ALA A 109 -11.44 -3.06 6.56
C ALA A 109 -12.15 -4.38 6.92
N HIS A 110 -12.45 -4.63 8.20
CA HIS A 110 -13.17 -5.82 8.65
C HIS A 110 -14.70 -5.71 8.42
N SER A 111 -15.21 -4.51 8.15
CA SER A 111 -16.63 -4.26 7.88
C SER A 111 -16.91 -4.35 6.38
N ARG A 112 -17.58 -5.43 5.95
CA ARG A 112 -17.98 -5.63 4.54
C ARG A 112 -18.78 -4.46 3.97
N SER A 113 -19.69 -3.88 4.75
CA SER A 113 -20.49 -2.73 4.31
C SER A 113 -19.62 -1.48 4.08
N SER A 114 -18.60 -1.27 4.90
CA SER A 114 -17.65 -0.16 4.71
C SER A 114 -16.77 -0.38 3.46
N VAL A 115 -16.33 -1.62 3.21
CA VAL A 115 -15.52 -1.95 2.03
C VAL A 115 -16.35 -1.88 0.74
N ARG A 116 -17.63 -2.29 0.75
CA ARG A 116 -18.52 -2.11 -0.41
C ARG A 116 -18.68 -0.65 -0.81
N LYS A 117 -18.89 0.26 0.15
CA LYS A 117 -18.95 1.70 -0.12
C LYS A 117 -17.66 2.24 -0.76
N LEU A 118 -16.50 1.72 -0.34
CA LEU A 118 -15.23 2.07 -0.99
C LEU A 118 -15.18 1.59 -2.43
N LEU A 119 -15.58 0.34 -2.69
CA LEU A 119 -15.61 -0.22 -4.05
C LEU A 119 -16.57 0.54 -4.96
N GLU A 120 -17.76 0.92 -4.47
CA GLU A 120 -18.72 1.75 -5.21
C GLU A 120 -18.14 3.12 -5.60
N LEU A 121 -17.39 3.76 -4.69
CA LEU A 121 -16.69 5.01 -4.97
C LEU A 121 -15.59 4.82 -6.03
N VAL A 122 -14.83 3.73 -5.94
CA VAL A 122 -13.80 3.38 -6.92
C VAL A 122 -14.40 3.11 -8.29
N GLU A 123 -15.46 2.30 -8.36
CA GLU A 123 -16.21 2.03 -9.59
C GLU A 123 -16.74 3.34 -10.20
N PHE A 124 -17.32 4.22 -9.39
CA PHE A 124 -17.79 5.53 -9.83
C PHE A 124 -16.66 6.37 -10.47
N LYS A 125 -15.47 6.41 -9.85
CA LYS A 125 -14.29 7.14 -10.37
C LYS A 125 -13.70 6.52 -11.64
N LEU A 126 -13.98 5.24 -11.87
CA LEU A 126 -13.50 4.50 -13.03
C LEU A 126 -14.51 4.42 -14.17
N LYS A 127 -15.79 4.77 -13.98
CA LYS A 127 -16.84 4.69 -15.01
C LYS A 127 -16.43 5.22 -16.39
N GLU A 128 -15.76 6.37 -16.43
CA GLU A 128 -15.31 6.98 -17.69
C GLU A 128 -14.16 6.21 -18.38
N VAL A 129 -13.33 5.51 -17.60
CA VAL A 129 -12.21 4.70 -18.12
C VAL A 129 -12.69 3.32 -18.54
N ILE A 130 -13.67 2.76 -17.82
CA ILE A 130 -14.31 1.48 -18.09
C ILE A 130 -14.86 1.42 -19.53
N SER A 131 -15.35 2.54 -20.07
CA SER A 131 -15.88 2.59 -21.44
C SER A 131 -14.81 2.43 -22.53
N ARG A 132 -13.52 2.56 -22.21
CA ARG A 132 -12.41 2.53 -23.19
C ARG A 132 -11.60 1.24 -23.11
N GLU A 133 -11.40 0.73 -21.90
CA GLU A 133 -10.53 -0.42 -21.65
C GLU A 133 -11.33 -1.57 -21.02
N PRO A 134 -11.18 -2.82 -21.51
CA PRO A 134 -11.86 -3.99 -20.97
C PRO A 134 -11.30 -4.42 -19.61
N THR A 135 -10.12 -3.96 -19.23
CA THR A 135 -9.51 -4.29 -17.93
C THR A 135 -8.81 -3.07 -17.34
N LEU A 136 -9.18 -2.70 -16.11
CA LEU A 136 -8.59 -1.62 -15.34
C LEU A 136 -7.75 -2.15 -14.19
N LEU A 137 -6.72 -1.43 -13.79
CA LEU A 137 -5.78 -1.80 -12.75
C LEU A 137 -5.87 -0.84 -11.55
N VAL A 138 -6.33 -1.33 -10.42
CA VAL A 138 -6.42 -0.61 -9.15
C VAL A 138 -5.30 -1.05 -8.21
N MET A 139 -4.45 -0.14 -7.77
CA MET A 139 -3.36 -0.44 -6.84
C MET A 139 -3.74 -0.08 -5.40
N VAL A 140 -3.39 -0.93 -4.43
CA VAL A 140 -3.54 -0.63 -2.99
C VAL A 140 -2.18 -0.30 -2.40
N VAL A 141 -2.01 0.92 -1.88
CA VAL A 141 -0.73 1.44 -1.37
C VAL A 141 -0.90 1.98 0.06
N GLY A 142 0.15 1.95 0.87
CA GLY A 142 0.17 2.51 2.21
C GLY A 142 1.33 2.00 3.06
N VAL A 143 1.65 2.70 4.16
CA VAL A 143 2.74 2.31 5.07
C VAL A 143 2.45 0.98 5.79
N PRO A 144 3.43 0.30 6.39
CA PRO A 144 3.20 -0.96 7.11
C PRO A 144 2.08 -0.84 8.16
N ASN A 145 1.35 -1.94 8.41
CA ASN A 145 0.36 -2.07 9.49
C ASN A 145 -0.88 -1.14 9.46
N VAL A 146 -1.08 -0.35 8.39
CA VAL A 146 -2.33 0.43 8.19
C VAL A 146 -3.55 -0.44 7.86
N GLY A 147 -3.35 -1.72 7.56
CA GLY A 147 -4.42 -2.69 7.28
C GLY A 147 -4.70 -2.94 5.80
N LYS A 148 -3.70 -2.77 4.92
CA LYS A 148 -3.80 -3.11 3.48
C LYS A 148 -4.24 -4.55 3.26
N SER A 149 -3.60 -5.52 3.92
CA SER A 149 -3.94 -6.94 3.77
C SER A 149 -5.35 -7.25 4.27
N ALA A 150 -5.79 -6.62 5.36
CA ALA A 150 -7.16 -6.76 5.85
C ALA A 150 -8.18 -6.23 4.83
N LEU A 151 -7.89 -5.07 4.22
CA LEU A 151 -8.74 -4.50 3.16
C LEU A 151 -8.81 -5.44 1.95
N ILE A 152 -7.65 -5.92 1.48
CA ILE A 152 -7.56 -6.85 0.35
C ILE A 152 -8.34 -8.14 0.64
N ASN A 153 -8.16 -8.73 1.82
CA ASN A 153 -8.89 -9.95 2.21
C ASN A 153 -10.41 -9.72 2.26
N SER A 154 -10.86 -8.55 2.71
CA SER A 154 -12.28 -8.19 2.74
C SER A 154 -12.86 -8.03 1.33
N ILE A 155 -12.11 -7.39 0.43
CA ILE A 155 -12.47 -7.28 -1.00
C ILE A 155 -12.56 -8.67 -1.62
N HIS A 156 -11.58 -9.53 -1.34
CA HIS A 156 -11.58 -10.92 -1.81
C HIS A 156 -12.84 -11.66 -1.36
N GLN A 157 -13.17 -11.65 -0.07
CA GLN A 157 -14.40 -12.28 0.42
C GLN A 157 -15.67 -11.73 -0.23
N ILE A 158 -15.72 -10.43 -0.51
CA ILE A 158 -16.85 -9.82 -1.22
C ILE A 158 -16.91 -10.34 -2.66
N ALA A 159 -15.78 -10.45 -3.36
CA ALA A 159 -15.71 -10.98 -4.71
C ALA A 159 -16.13 -12.46 -4.76
N SER A 160 -15.59 -13.32 -3.90
CA SER A 160 -15.95 -14.74 -3.84
C SER A 160 -17.44 -14.95 -3.53
N SER A 161 -18.04 -14.10 -2.68
CA SER A 161 -19.48 -14.17 -2.38
C SER A 161 -20.39 -13.76 -3.55
N ARG A 162 -19.88 -12.93 -4.47
CA ARG A 162 -20.62 -12.45 -5.65
C ARG A 162 -20.47 -13.40 -6.84
N PHE A 163 -19.39 -14.18 -6.89
CA PHE A 163 -19.07 -15.12 -7.98
C PHE A 163 -18.65 -16.47 -7.41
N PRO A 164 -19.61 -17.32 -7.01
CA PRO A 164 -19.29 -18.67 -6.62
C PRO A 164 -18.86 -19.49 -7.86
N GLY A 165 -17.58 -19.92 -7.93
CA GLY A 165 -17.15 -20.94 -8.90
C GLY A 165 -15.90 -20.72 -9.74
N GLU A 166 -14.93 -19.85 -9.38
CA GLU A 166 -13.73 -19.62 -10.19
C GLU A 166 -12.43 -19.95 -9.41
N GLU A 167 -11.54 -20.71 -10.07
CA GLU A 167 -10.36 -21.38 -9.51
C GLU A 167 -9.17 -20.45 -9.21
N GLU A 168 -8.40 -20.79 -8.16
CA GLU A 168 -7.04 -20.28 -7.94
C GLU A 168 -6.12 -20.69 -9.11
N ALA A 169 -5.68 -19.73 -9.92
CA ALA A 169 -4.66 -19.97 -10.91
C ALA A 169 -3.28 -19.59 -10.33
N SER A 170 -2.52 -20.58 -9.86
CA SER A 170 -1.10 -20.36 -9.54
C SER A 170 -0.29 -20.38 -10.84
N HIS A 171 0.20 -19.22 -11.29
CA HIS A 171 1.21 -19.16 -12.35
C HIS A 171 2.51 -18.57 -11.80
N SER A 172 3.58 -19.38 -11.91
CA SER A 172 5.00 -19.02 -11.71
C SER A 172 5.28 -17.97 -10.61
N GLY A 173 5.10 -18.38 -9.35
CA GLY A 173 5.65 -17.66 -8.19
C GLY A 173 4.91 -16.39 -7.77
N SER A 174 3.78 -16.05 -8.39
CA SER A 174 2.85 -15.02 -7.91
C SER A 174 1.46 -15.64 -7.77
N ILE A 175 0.89 -15.64 -6.57
CA ILE A 175 -0.49 -16.07 -6.35
C ILE A 175 -1.41 -15.07 -7.05
N ALA A 176 -2.19 -15.54 -8.02
CA ALA A 176 -3.18 -14.74 -8.72
C ALA A 176 -4.57 -15.32 -8.52
N TRP A 177 -5.53 -14.45 -8.15
CA TRP A 177 -6.94 -14.81 -8.02
C TRP A 177 -7.69 -14.17 -9.17
N CYS A 178 -8.26 -14.96 -10.07
CA CYS A 178 -9.05 -14.42 -11.17
C CYS A 178 -10.53 -14.73 -10.89
N TYR A 179 -11.27 -13.70 -10.48
CA TYR A 179 -12.73 -13.68 -10.56
C TYR A 179 -13.12 -13.05 -11.90
N SER A 180 -14.27 -13.40 -12.47
CA SER A 180 -14.80 -12.95 -13.76
C SER A 180 -14.63 -11.45 -14.03
N ARG A 181 -14.69 -10.63 -12.96
CA ARG A 181 -14.46 -9.18 -12.98
C ARG A 181 -13.23 -8.68 -12.23
N TYR A 182 -12.45 -9.54 -11.58
CA TYR A 182 -11.30 -9.12 -10.77
C TYR A 182 -10.11 -10.07 -10.87
N CYS A 183 -9.00 -9.66 -11.49
CA CYS A 183 -7.75 -10.42 -11.47
C CYS A 183 -6.78 -9.83 -10.44
N TRP A 184 -6.28 -10.65 -9.53
CA TRP A 184 -5.39 -10.26 -8.46
C TRP A 184 -3.99 -10.75 -8.75
N ILE A 185 -2.97 -9.96 -8.45
CA ILE A 185 -1.58 -10.38 -8.49
C ILE A 185 -0.95 -10.05 -7.16
N GLN A 186 -0.32 -11.06 -6.54
CA GLN A 186 0.16 -11.02 -5.17
C GLN A 186 0.84 -9.70 -4.77
N GLY A 187 0.21 -9.03 -3.80
CA GLY A 187 0.85 -8.05 -2.93
C GLY A 187 0.46 -6.59 -3.12
N GLN A 188 -0.05 -6.13 -4.27
CA GLN A 188 -0.28 -4.68 -4.47
C GLN A 188 -1.40 -4.29 -5.45
N VAL A 189 -1.96 -5.22 -6.23
CA VAL A 189 -2.72 -4.86 -7.44
C VAL A 189 -4.02 -5.67 -7.58
N LEU A 190 -5.13 -4.95 -7.79
CA LEU A 190 -6.49 -5.43 -8.08
C LEU A 190 -6.85 -5.02 -9.51
N MET A 191 -7.02 -5.95 -10.44
CA MET A 191 -7.62 -5.66 -11.75
C MET A 191 -9.14 -5.68 -11.64
N PHE A 192 -9.82 -4.86 -12.44
CA PHE A 192 -11.26 -4.87 -12.71
C PHE A 192 -11.45 -5.20 -14.20
N SER A 193 -12.24 -6.20 -14.56
CA SER A 193 -12.59 -6.50 -15.96
C SER A 193 -14.01 -6.03 -16.26
N SER A 194 -14.18 -5.25 -17.33
CA SER A 194 -15.44 -4.78 -17.88
C SER A 194 -15.91 -5.69 -19.02
N LEU A 195 -16.09 -6.98 -18.71
CA LEU A 195 -16.90 -7.86 -19.54
C LEU A 195 -18.38 -7.53 -19.29
N TRP A 196 -19.02 -6.92 -20.28
CA TRP A 196 -20.47 -6.84 -20.45
C TRP A 196 -20.93 -7.95 -21.38
#